data_AF-A0A963PLA0-F1
#
_entry.id   AF-A0A963PLA0-F1
#
_cell.length_a   1.000
_cell.length_b   1.000
_cell.length_c   1.000
_cell.angle_alpha   90.00
_cell.angle_beta   90.00
_cell.angle_gamma   90.00
#
_symmetry.space_group_name_H-M   'P 1'
#
loop_
_entity.id
_entity.type
_entity.pdbx_description
1 polymer ?
#
loop_
_entity_poly.entity_id
_entity_poly.type
_entity_poly.pdbx_seq_one_letter_code
_entity_poly.pdbx_strand_id
1 'polypeptide(L)'
;MNDRTETHAVDVEVERVIAAARDALSDEMVGRLASSAGSTMELLDQVNRAGLGRAIPALTELVNNGDLDRLAKLARVYGASEDALTDEMIGRLTQAAGDGLALMDQVNRAGLARAIPAIAEMVNNGDLDRLVKLARVYGSAEDALTDEMVGRLTDTLGNGLSLLDRFSRGGAEDIVKMLENLQGSGALERIAATLPKLESRLAMLQETLESIDAAAATSRTAPASPGGFGGLWSMLRDPETQDTLRFMLTVGKQLRKDLGKPG
;
A
#
# COMPACT_ATOMS: atom_id res chain seq x y z
N MET A 1 -64.53 69.12 82.69
CA MET A 1 -65.01 67.76 82.99
C MET A 1 -64.90 66.90 81.72
N ASN A 2 -63.69 66.80 81.13
CA ASN A 2 -63.44 66.14 79.83
C ASN A 2 -62.23 65.17 79.85
N ASP A 3 -61.46 65.16 80.94
CA ASP A 3 -60.18 64.43 81.04
C ASP A 3 -60.35 62.96 81.46
N ARG A 4 -61.41 62.64 82.20
CA ARG A 4 -61.74 61.26 82.61
C ARG A 4 -62.29 60.39 81.47
N THR A 5 -62.77 61.01 80.39
CA THR A 5 -63.41 60.28 79.28
C THR A 5 -62.39 59.80 78.26
N GLU A 6 -61.28 60.53 78.08
CA GLU A 6 -60.19 60.16 77.16
C GLU A 6 -59.31 59.04 77.72
N THR A 7 -59.02 59.02 79.04
CA THR A 7 -58.22 57.95 79.65
C THR A 7 -58.92 56.59 79.58
N HIS A 8 -60.23 56.55 79.81
CA HIS A 8 -61.02 55.33 79.68
C HIS A 8 -61.18 54.88 78.22
N ALA A 9 -61.13 55.79 77.24
CA ALA A 9 -61.19 55.42 75.83
C ALA A 9 -59.88 54.74 75.38
N VAL A 10 -58.72 55.28 75.79
CA VAL A 10 -57.41 54.71 75.45
C VAL A 10 -57.19 53.33 76.08
N ASP A 11 -57.58 53.14 77.33
CA ASP A 11 -57.47 51.82 77.99
C ASP A 11 -58.34 50.77 77.27
N VAL A 12 -59.53 51.14 76.81
CA VAL A 12 -60.43 50.24 76.06
C VAL A 12 -59.91 49.95 74.65
N GLU A 13 -59.28 50.92 73.98
CA GLU A 13 -58.65 50.73 72.66
C GLU A 13 -57.43 49.78 72.76
N VAL A 14 -56.61 49.94 73.80
CA VAL A 14 -55.44 49.08 74.07
C VAL A 14 -55.89 47.67 74.44
N GLU A 15 -56.90 47.52 75.31
CA GLU A 15 -57.49 46.20 75.60
C GLU A 15 -58.06 45.55 74.35
N ARG A 16 -58.71 46.32 73.46
CA ARG A 16 -59.21 45.82 72.17
C ARG A 16 -58.12 45.43 71.21
N VAL A 17 -57.01 46.18 71.12
CA VAL A 17 -55.86 45.81 70.28
C VAL A 17 -55.14 44.60 70.83
N ILE A 18 -55.00 44.47 72.15
CA ILE A 18 -54.39 43.29 72.76
C ILE A 18 -55.30 42.07 72.60
N ALA A 19 -56.61 42.21 72.77
CA ALA A 19 -57.58 41.15 72.51
C ALA A 19 -57.62 40.78 71.02
N ALA A 20 -57.59 41.75 70.12
CA ALA A 20 -57.54 41.52 68.67
C ALA A 20 -56.20 40.95 68.21
N ALA A 21 -55.07 41.31 68.84
CA ALA A 21 -53.76 40.71 68.57
C ALA A 21 -53.67 39.28 69.12
N ARG A 22 -54.32 39.02 70.26
CA ARG A 22 -54.46 37.67 70.84
C ARG A 22 -55.38 36.78 69.99
N ASP A 23 -56.45 37.32 69.42
CA ASP A 23 -57.34 36.62 68.48
C ASP A 23 -56.74 36.50 67.07
N ALA A 24 -55.94 37.49 66.63
CA ALA A 24 -55.24 37.45 65.34
C ALA A 24 -54.03 36.49 65.35
N LEU A 25 -53.44 36.25 66.53
CA LEU A 25 -52.66 35.03 66.81
C LEU A 25 -53.62 33.84 66.98
N SER A 26 -54.47 33.62 65.98
CA SER A 26 -55.46 32.55 66.00
C SER A 26 -54.78 31.20 66.21
N ASP A 27 -55.51 30.26 66.83
CA ASP A 27 -55.04 28.88 67.03
C ASP A 27 -54.53 28.23 65.74
N GLU A 28 -54.96 28.71 64.57
CA GLU A 28 -54.48 28.30 63.26
C GLU A 28 -53.08 28.85 62.91
N MET A 29 -52.75 30.09 63.26
CA MET A 29 -51.38 30.61 63.16
C MET A 29 -50.45 29.89 64.13
N VAL A 30 -50.93 29.62 65.36
CA VAL A 30 -50.20 28.82 66.35
C VAL A 30 -50.00 27.39 65.86
N GLY A 31 -51.03 26.77 65.27
CA GLY A 31 -50.97 25.43 64.69
C GLY A 31 -50.02 25.32 63.50
N ARG A 32 -50.02 26.31 62.61
CA ARG A 32 -49.08 26.41 61.48
C ARG A 32 -47.64 26.65 61.93
N LEU A 33 -47.45 27.48 62.95
CA LEU A 33 -46.13 27.69 63.54
C LEU A 33 -45.63 26.40 64.22
N ALA A 34 -46.49 25.72 64.98
CA ALA A 34 -46.15 24.47 65.66
C ALA A 34 -45.86 23.34 64.67
N SER A 35 -46.63 23.22 63.58
CA SER A 35 -46.36 22.22 62.55
C SER A 35 -45.09 22.54 61.77
N SER A 36 -44.87 23.81 61.40
CA SER A 36 -43.63 24.25 60.74
C SER A 36 -42.40 24.05 61.63
N ALA A 37 -42.51 24.34 62.93
CA ALA A 37 -41.47 24.09 63.91
C ALA A 37 -41.20 22.59 64.08
N GLY A 38 -42.25 21.76 64.11
CA GLY A 38 -42.15 20.31 64.16
C GLY A 38 -41.43 19.74 62.94
N SER A 39 -41.83 20.13 61.73
CA SER A 39 -41.16 19.72 60.49
C SER A 39 -39.71 20.22 60.42
N THR A 40 -39.43 21.43 60.91
CA THR A 40 -38.05 21.95 60.97
C THR A 40 -37.20 21.14 61.95
N MET A 41 -37.77 20.74 63.09
CA MET A 41 -37.08 19.94 64.09
C MET A 41 -36.83 18.51 63.60
N GLU A 42 -37.76 17.93 62.84
CA GLU A 42 -37.59 16.64 62.19
C GLU A 42 -36.50 16.68 61.11
N LEU A 43 -36.46 17.74 60.28
CA LEU A 43 -35.37 17.96 59.34
C LEU A 43 -34.03 18.16 60.06
N LEU A 44 -34.02 18.86 61.20
CA LEU A 44 -32.81 19.06 62.00
C LEU A 44 -32.31 17.75 62.60
N ASP A 45 -33.20 16.89 63.11
CA ASP A 45 -32.84 15.54 63.59
C ASP A 45 -32.33 14.68 62.42
N GLN A 46 -32.98 14.74 61.25
CA GLN A 46 -32.56 13.98 60.08
C GLN A 46 -31.17 14.42 59.58
N VAL A 47 -30.90 15.73 59.53
CA VAL A 47 -29.59 16.29 59.17
C VAL A 47 -28.51 15.89 60.18
N ASN A 48 -28.84 15.94 61.47
CA ASN A 48 -27.93 15.54 62.54
C ASN A 48 -27.65 14.03 62.52
N ARG A 49 -28.68 13.20 62.33
CA ARG A 49 -28.62 11.74 62.24
C ARG A 49 -27.90 11.24 60.99
N ALA A 50 -28.10 11.90 59.86
CA ALA A 50 -27.38 11.61 58.62
C ALA A 50 -25.91 12.06 58.68
N GLY A 51 -25.47 12.70 59.77
CA GLY A 51 -24.11 13.20 59.94
C GLY A 51 -23.76 14.32 58.95
N LEU A 52 -24.77 14.93 58.31
CA LEU A 52 -24.58 15.97 57.30
C LEU A 52 -23.88 17.20 57.89
N GLY A 53 -24.03 17.47 59.19
CA GLY A 53 -23.28 18.52 59.88
C GLY A 53 -21.75 18.38 59.78
N ARG A 54 -21.22 17.16 59.57
CA ARG A 54 -19.78 16.92 59.32
C ARG A 54 -19.42 16.91 57.84
N ALA A 55 -20.36 16.55 56.96
CA ALA A 55 -20.15 16.51 55.51
C ALA A 55 -20.29 17.90 54.85
N ILE A 56 -21.14 18.77 55.39
CA ILE A 56 -21.42 20.11 54.84
C ILE A 56 -20.13 20.95 54.75
N PRO A 57 -19.25 21.04 55.77
CA PRO A 57 -18.01 21.79 55.66
C PRO A 57 -17.10 21.23 54.55
N ALA A 58 -16.94 19.91 54.48
CA ALA A 58 -16.12 19.27 53.45
C ALA A 58 -16.70 19.48 52.04
N LEU A 59 -18.02 19.36 51.87
CA LEU A 59 -18.69 19.66 50.60
C LEU A 59 -18.58 21.14 50.24
N THR A 60 -18.67 22.04 51.22
CA THR A 60 -18.49 23.48 51.02
C THR A 60 -17.06 23.79 50.59
N GLU A 61 -16.05 23.15 51.18
CA GLU A 61 -14.67 23.25 50.73
C GLU A 61 -14.48 22.69 49.32
N LEU A 62 -15.09 21.55 48.98
CA LEU A 62 -15.04 20.97 47.63
C LEU A 62 -15.74 21.85 46.59
N VAL A 63 -16.83 22.54 46.95
CA VAL A 63 -17.47 23.57 46.12
C VAL A 63 -16.54 24.77 45.94
N ASN A 64 -16.01 25.32 47.04
CA ASN A 64 -15.23 26.55 47.04
C ASN A 64 -13.87 26.38 46.35
N ASN A 65 -13.23 25.21 46.48
CA ASN A 65 -11.98 24.89 45.80
C ASN A 65 -12.20 24.41 44.35
N GLY A 66 -13.46 24.36 43.90
CA GLY A 66 -13.83 24.00 42.53
C GLY A 66 -13.70 22.51 42.21
N ASP A 67 -13.47 21.65 43.21
CA ASP A 67 -13.29 20.22 43.00
C ASP A 67 -14.59 19.53 42.58
N LEU A 68 -15.76 20.00 43.01
CA LEU A 68 -17.03 19.51 42.46
C LEU A 68 -17.21 19.86 40.98
N ASP A 69 -16.77 21.03 40.55
CA ASP A 69 -16.82 21.44 39.13
C ASP A 69 -15.82 20.62 38.30
N ARG A 70 -14.64 20.34 38.85
CA ARG A 70 -13.66 19.42 38.23
C ARG A 70 -14.18 18.00 38.13
N LEU A 71 -14.84 17.47 39.16
CA LEU A 71 -15.47 16.14 39.13
C LEU A 71 -16.62 16.09 38.13
N ALA A 72 -17.44 17.14 38.04
CA ALA A 72 -18.50 17.24 37.04
C ALA A 72 -17.94 17.29 35.60
N LYS A 73 -16.84 18.04 35.39
CA LYS A 73 -16.11 18.06 34.12
C LYS A 73 -15.48 16.71 33.81
N LEU A 74 -14.89 16.04 34.80
CA LEU A 74 -14.31 14.70 34.65
C LEU A 74 -15.39 13.68 34.29
N ALA A 75 -16.55 13.71 34.96
CA ALA A 75 -17.67 12.83 34.64
C ALA A 75 -18.22 13.09 33.23
N ARG A 76 -18.29 14.35 32.81
CA ARG A 76 -18.68 14.72 31.44
C ARG A 76 -17.65 14.26 30.41
N VAL A 77 -16.37 14.42 30.68
CA VAL A 77 -15.28 13.93 29.82
C VAL A 77 -15.27 12.41 29.78
N TYR A 78 -15.52 11.74 30.91
CA TYR A 78 -15.61 10.29 30.99
C TYR A 78 -16.78 9.76 30.17
N GLY A 79 -17.99 10.31 30.33
CA GLY A 79 -19.15 9.93 29.50
C GLY A 79 -18.94 10.24 28.01
N ALA A 80 -18.40 11.42 27.68
CA ALA A 80 -18.09 11.77 26.29
C ALA A 80 -16.97 10.89 25.69
N SER A 81 -16.02 10.44 26.51
CA SER A 81 -14.97 9.51 26.10
C SER A 81 -15.53 8.11 25.95
N GLU A 82 -16.45 7.68 26.81
CA GLU A 82 -17.14 6.39 26.71
C GLU A 82 -17.96 6.31 25.42
N ASP A 83 -18.74 7.34 25.11
CA ASP A 83 -19.55 7.42 23.88
C ASP A 83 -18.68 7.55 22.62
N ALA A 84 -17.68 8.44 22.64
CA ALA A 84 -16.79 8.63 21.48
C ALA A 84 -15.87 7.42 21.24
N LEU A 85 -15.41 6.75 22.29
CA LEU A 85 -14.60 5.52 22.17
C LEU A 85 -15.45 4.32 21.80
N THR A 86 -16.75 4.28 22.10
CA THR A 86 -17.57 3.14 21.66
C THR A 86 -17.96 3.30 20.20
N ASP A 87 -18.65 4.37 19.81
CA ASP A 87 -19.20 4.46 18.45
C ASP A 87 -18.13 4.62 17.38
N GLU A 88 -17.11 5.45 17.61
CA GLU A 88 -16.04 5.68 16.62
C GLU A 88 -15.07 4.49 16.55
N MET A 89 -14.72 3.85 17.69
CA MET A 89 -13.87 2.65 17.63
C MET A 89 -14.61 1.47 17.03
N ILE A 90 -15.91 1.30 17.32
CA ILE A 90 -16.73 0.25 16.69
C ILE A 90 -16.81 0.53 15.20
N GLY A 91 -17.08 1.77 14.77
CA GLY A 91 -17.10 2.14 13.35
C GLY A 91 -15.78 1.84 12.64
N ARG A 92 -14.64 2.26 13.20
CA ARG A 92 -13.31 2.02 12.61
C ARG A 92 -12.91 0.55 12.65
N LEU A 93 -13.29 -0.20 13.68
CA LEU A 93 -12.99 -1.62 13.81
C LEU A 93 -13.86 -2.45 12.85
N THR A 94 -15.13 -2.10 12.69
CA THR A 94 -16.03 -2.70 11.69
C THR A 94 -15.56 -2.39 10.27
N GLN A 95 -15.13 -1.15 10.00
CA GLN A 95 -14.56 -0.79 8.70
C GLN A 95 -13.24 -1.53 8.43
N ALA A 96 -12.31 -1.54 9.40
CA ALA A 96 -11.05 -2.27 9.25
C ALA A 96 -11.25 -3.78 9.09
N ALA A 97 -12.26 -4.36 9.76
CA ALA A 97 -12.63 -5.75 9.57
C ALA A 97 -13.24 -6.00 8.18
N GLY A 98 -14.08 -5.09 7.69
CA GLY A 98 -14.65 -5.14 6.34
C GLY A 98 -13.57 -5.04 5.26
N ASP A 99 -12.66 -4.07 5.38
CA ASP A 99 -11.53 -3.89 4.47
C ASP A 99 -10.57 -5.09 4.54
N GLY A 100 -10.34 -5.64 5.74
CA GLY A 100 -9.55 -6.86 5.95
C GLY A 100 -10.17 -8.09 5.28
N LEU A 101 -11.49 -8.25 5.35
CA LEU A 101 -12.21 -9.33 4.66
C LEU A 101 -12.20 -9.16 3.14
N ALA A 102 -12.32 -7.92 2.64
CA ALA A 102 -12.18 -7.62 1.21
C ALA A 102 -10.76 -7.94 0.70
N LEU A 103 -9.73 -7.60 1.48
CA LEU A 103 -8.35 -7.98 1.19
C LEU A 103 -8.17 -9.50 1.25
N MET A 104 -8.77 -10.22 2.20
CA MET A 104 -8.70 -11.68 2.23
C MET A 104 -9.40 -12.32 1.02
N ASP A 105 -10.55 -11.80 0.59
CA ASP A 105 -11.22 -12.29 -0.63
C ASP A 105 -10.37 -11.99 -1.87
N GLN A 106 -9.75 -10.81 -1.93
CA GLN A 106 -8.86 -10.43 -3.02
C GLN A 106 -7.60 -11.30 -3.06
N VAL A 107 -6.98 -11.59 -1.92
CA VAL A 107 -5.82 -12.50 -1.81
C VAL A 107 -6.19 -13.93 -2.19
N ASN A 108 -7.36 -14.40 -1.75
CA ASN A 108 -7.88 -15.73 -2.09
C ASN A 108 -8.19 -15.83 -3.60
N ARG A 109 -8.80 -14.80 -4.17
CA ARG A 109 -9.15 -14.70 -5.61
C ARG A 109 -7.93 -14.50 -6.51
N ALA A 110 -6.92 -13.76 -6.05
CA ALA A 110 -5.65 -13.56 -6.76
C ALA A 110 -4.78 -14.84 -6.79
N GLY A 111 -5.19 -15.92 -6.12
CA GLY A 111 -4.44 -17.16 -6.09
C GLY A 111 -3.11 -17.04 -5.35
N LEU A 112 -2.93 -16.00 -4.51
CA LEU A 112 -1.71 -15.77 -3.74
C LEU A 112 -1.41 -16.93 -2.78
N ALA A 113 -2.45 -17.66 -2.33
CA ALA A 113 -2.30 -18.90 -1.57
C ALA A 113 -1.47 -19.98 -2.29
N ARG A 114 -1.42 -19.95 -3.63
CA ARG A 114 -0.58 -20.85 -4.45
C ARG A 114 0.73 -20.19 -4.89
N ALA A 115 0.74 -18.87 -5.08
CA ALA A 115 1.92 -18.13 -5.51
C ALA A 115 2.95 -17.94 -4.39
N ILE A 116 2.51 -17.69 -3.15
CA ILE A 116 3.42 -17.46 -2.00
C ILE A 116 4.31 -18.69 -1.72
N PRO A 117 3.79 -19.93 -1.66
CA PRO A 117 4.63 -21.11 -1.51
C PRO A 117 5.63 -21.30 -2.67
N ALA A 118 5.19 -21.07 -3.92
CA ALA A 118 6.05 -21.20 -5.10
C ALA A 118 7.18 -20.14 -5.11
N ILE A 119 6.87 -18.89 -4.75
CA ILE A 119 7.86 -17.82 -4.63
C ILE A 119 8.82 -18.12 -3.47
N ALA A 120 8.31 -18.58 -2.32
CA ALA A 120 9.14 -18.98 -1.19
C ALA A 120 10.09 -20.13 -1.56
N GLU A 121 9.61 -21.10 -2.35
CA GLU A 121 10.42 -22.19 -2.87
C GLU A 121 11.48 -21.69 -3.88
N MET A 122 11.13 -20.75 -4.76
CA MET A 122 12.08 -20.11 -5.68
C MET A 122 13.15 -19.28 -4.94
N VAL A 123 12.81 -18.63 -3.81
CA VAL A 123 13.77 -17.95 -2.94
C VAL A 123 14.69 -18.97 -2.27
N ASN A 124 14.12 -20.01 -1.67
CA ASN A 124 14.87 -21.01 -0.91
C ASN A 124 15.80 -21.85 -1.80
N ASN A 125 15.38 -22.16 -3.03
CA ASN A 125 16.19 -22.90 -4.00
C ASN A 125 17.16 -22.00 -4.78
N GLY A 126 17.18 -20.69 -4.50
CA GLY A 126 18.11 -19.72 -5.08
C GLY A 126 17.82 -19.33 -6.54
N ASP A 127 16.69 -19.78 -7.10
CA ASP A 127 16.30 -19.45 -8.48
C ASP A 127 15.97 -17.96 -8.64
N LEU A 128 15.44 -17.33 -7.61
CA LEU A 128 15.20 -15.88 -7.62
C LEU A 128 16.52 -15.08 -7.71
N ASP A 129 17.57 -15.53 -7.01
CA ASP A 129 18.90 -14.92 -7.07
C ASP A 129 19.57 -15.13 -8.44
N ARG A 130 19.35 -16.31 -9.05
CA ARG A 130 19.80 -16.59 -10.43
C ARG A 130 19.08 -15.72 -11.47
N LEU A 131 17.77 -15.51 -11.33
CA LEU A 131 16.99 -14.62 -12.19
C LEU A 131 17.46 -13.17 -12.07
N VAL A 132 17.74 -12.69 -10.86
CA VAL A 132 18.30 -11.35 -10.64
C VAL A 132 19.68 -11.20 -11.29
N LYS A 133 20.54 -12.22 -11.16
CA LYS A 133 21.85 -12.23 -11.83
C LYS A 133 21.71 -12.26 -13.35
N LEU A 134 20.76 -13.03 -13.89
CA LEU A 134 20.48 -13.08 -15.32
C LEU A 134 19.97 -11.73 -15.84
N ALA A 135 19.05 -11.09 -15.13
CA ALA A 135 18.54 -9.76 -15.47
C ALA A 135 19.65 -8.70 -15.44
N ARG A 136 20.56 -8.78 -14.46
CA ARG A 136 21.72 -7.88 -14.39
C ARG A 136 22.70 -8.12 -15.53
N VAL A 137 22.97 -9.38 -15.89
CA VAL A 137 23.80 -9.72 -17.06
C VAL A 137 23.16 -9.23 -18.35
N TYR A 138 21.84 -9.40 -18.50
CA TYR A 138 21.09 -8.95 -19.66
C TYR A 138 21.15 -7.43 -19.80
N GLY A 139 20.90 -6.67 -18.74
CA GLY A 139 21.06 -5.21 -18.76
C GLY A 139 22.49 -4.76 -19.09
N SER A 140 23.51 -5.40 -18.50
CA SER A 140 24.90 -5.09 -18.83
C SER A 140 25.31 -5.48 -20.26
N ALA A 141 24.69 -6.51 -20.83
CA ALA A 141 24.91 -6.90 -22.22
C ALA A 141 24.18 -5.96 -23.17
N GLU A 142 22.98 -5.51 -22.83
CA GLU A 142 22.22 -4.52 -23.59
C GLU A 142 22.97 -3.19 -23.67
N ASP A 143 23.50 -2.69 -22.55
CA ASP A 143 24.31 -1.46 -22.50
C ASP A 143 25.61 -1.60 -23.31
N ALA A 144 26.36 -2.70 -23.12
CA ALA A 144 27.64 -2.92 -23.80
C ALA A 144 27.47 -3.14 -25.32
N LEU A 145 26.43 -3.87 -25.73
CA LEU A 145 26.12 -4.06 -27.15
C LEU A 145 25.72 -2.74 -27.80
N THR A 146 24.99 -1.87 -27.09
CA THR A 146 24.54 -0.59 -27.65
C THR A 146 25.71 0.36 -27.86
N ASP A 147 26.57 0.54 -26.86
CA ASP A 147 27.72 1.44 -26.96
C ASP A 147 28.76 0.96 -27.99
N GLU A 148 29.04 -0.35 -28.03
CA GLU A 148 30.00 -0.91 -28.99
C GLU A 148 29.44 -0.95 -30.42
N MET A 149 28.13 -1.21 -30.60
CA MET A 149 27.47 -1.08 -31.91
C MET A 149 27.53 0.36 -32.41
N VAL A 150 27.22 1.35 -31.56
CA VAL A 150 27.26 2.78 -31.94
C VAL A 150 28.69 3.19 -32.31
N GLY A 151 29.70 2.77 -31.54
CA GLY A 151 31.11 3.04 -31.85
C GLY A 151 31.55 2.43 -33.19
N ARG A 152 31.29 1.14 -33.40
CA ARG A 152 31.66 0.45 -34.65
C ARG A 152 30.90 0.95 -35.86
N LEU A 153 29.62 1.31 -35.70
CA LEU A 153 28.82 1.89 -36.79
C LEU A 153 29.35 3.29 -37.16
N THR A 154 29.70 4.10 -36.17
CA THR A 154 30.27 5.44 -36.38
C THR A 154 31.63 5.37 -37.07
N ASP A 155 32.50 4.46 -36.64
CA ASP A 155 33.80 4.23 -37.29
C ASP A 155 33.65 3.68 -38.70
N THR A 156 32.72 2.75 -38.91
CA THR A 156 32.45 2.17 -40.24
C THR A 156 31.89 3.23 -41.19
N LEU A 157 30.97 4.07 -40.73
CA LEU A 157 30.41 5.17 -41.51
C LEU A 157 31.46 6.24 -41.81
N GLY A 158 32.29 6.61 -40.84
CA GLY A 158 33.40 7.56 -41.04
C GLY A 158 34.43 7.05 -42.06
N ASN A 159 34.83 5.79 -41.93
CA ASN A 159 35.75 5.16 -42.89
C ASN A 159 35.12 5.01 -44.28
N GLY A 160 33.84 4.62 -44.35
CA GLY A 160 33.07 4.51 -45.60
C GLY A 160 32.93 5.84 -46.34
N LEU A 161 32.67 6.93 -45.61
CA LEU A 161 32.63 8.29 -46.18
C LEU A 161 34.01 8.75 -46.69
N SER A 162 35.10 8.36 -46.03
CA SER A 162 36.46 8.69 -46.51
C SER A 162 36.83 7.91 -47.78
N LEU A 163 36.40 6.64 -47.88
CA LEU A 163 36.56 5.84 -49.10
C LEU A 163 35.70 6.39 -50.24
N LEU A 164 34.48 6.86 -49.92
CA LEU A 164 33.60 7.49 -50.89
C LEU A 164 34.17 8.82 -51.42
N ASP A 165 34.78 9.64 -50.57
CA ASP A 165 35.44 10.89 -50.97
C ASP A 165 36.67 10.64 -51.85
N ARG A 166 37.47 9.61 -51.52
CA ARG A 166 38.61 9.17 -52.35
C ARG A 166 38.16 8.57 -53.68
N PHE A 167 37.08 7.80 -53.67
CA PHE A 167 36.49 7.23 -54.88
C PHE A 167 35.92 8.33 -55.79
N SER A 168 35.23 9.31 -55.23
CA SER A 168 34.68 10.48 -55.94
C SER A 168 35.75 11.34 -56.61
N ARG A 169 36.95 11.46 -56.01
CA ARG A 169 38.04 12.31 -56.53
C ARG A 169 38.96 11.65 -57.56
N GLY A 170 38.84 10.36 -57.84
CA GLY A 170 39.70 9.69 -58.83
C GLY A 170 39.54 8.17 -59.02
N GLY A 171 38.51 7.56 -58.43
CA GLY A 171 38.44 6.10 -58.30
C GLY A 171 38.06 5.30 -59.54
N ALA A 172 37.57 5.93 -60.61
CA ALA A 172 37.17 5.17 -61.81
C ALA A 172 38.36 4.51 -62.51
N GLU A 173 39.50 5.19 -62.56
CA GLU A 173 40.70 4.72 -63.27
C GLU A 173 41.48 3.66 -62.45
N ASP A 174 41.47 3.80 -61.13
CA ASP A 174 42.03 2.81 -60.20
C ASP A 174 41.16 1.55 -60.10
N ILE A 175 39.82 1.67 -60.15
CA ILE A 175 38.93 0.50 -60.21
C ILE A 175 39.13 -0.28 -61.51
N VAL A 176 39.32 0.40 -62.65
CA VAL A 176 39.56 -0.28 -63.93
C VAL A 176 40.88 -1.06 -63.88
N LYS A 177 41.98 -0.46 -63.40
CA LYS A 177 43.26 -1.17 -63.23
C LYS A 177 43.18 -2.31 -62.21
N MET A 178 42.41 -2.13 -61.14
CA MET A 178 42.20 -3.16 -60.13
C MET A 178 41.38 -4.33 -60.66
N LEU A 179 40.34 -4.07 -61.47
CA LEU A 179 39.56 -5.11 -62.16
C LEU A 179 40.40 -5.87 -63.19
N GLU A 180 41.25 -5.17 -63.94
CA GLU A 180 42.18 -5.77 -64.90
C GLU A 180 43.19 -6.70 -64.20
N ASN A 181 43.73 -6.25 -63.06
CA ASN A 181 44.62 -7.05 -62.22
C ASN A 181 43.89 -8.25 -61.57
N LEU A 182 42.63 -8.10 -61.15
CA LEU A 182 41.81 -9.17 -60.57
C LEU A 182 41.38 -10.22 -61.60
N GLN A 183 41.21 -9.81 -62.86
CA GLN A 183 40.99 -10.69 -63.99
C GLN A 183 42.25 -11.50 -64.30
N GLY A 184 43.43 -10.85 -64.30
CA GLY A 184 44.72 -11.52 -64.47
C GLY A 184 45.08 -12.47 -63.31
N SER A 185 44.61 -12.20 -62.09
CA SER A 185 44.91 -13.01 -60.90
C SER A 185 43.93 -14.18 -60.66
N GLY A 186 42.90 -14.35 -61.51
CA GLY A 186 41.84 -15.36 -61.33
C GLY A 186 40.92 -15.11 -60.12
N ALA A 187 40.94 -13.91 -59.55
CA ALA A 187 40.10 -13.56 -58.41
C ALA A 187 38.62 -13.47 -58.82
N LEU A 188 38.34 -12.97 -60.04
CA LEU A 188 37.00 -12.96 -60.62
C LEU A 188 36.42 -14.37 -60.77
N GLU A 189 37.24 -15.34 -61.12
CA GLU A 189 36.82 -16.74 -61.27
C GLU A 189 36.53 -17.40 -59.91
N ARG A 190 37.31 -17.06 -58.88
CA ARG A 190 36.98 -17.44 -57.49
C ARG A 190 35.70 -16.79 -57.00
N ILE A 191 35.49 -15.50 -57.28
CA ILE A 191 34.27 -14.78 -56.93
C ILE A 191 33.07 -15.43 -57.63
N ALA A 192 33.18 -15.77 -58.92
CA ALA A 192 32.14 -16.48 -59.65
C ALA A 192 31.85 -17.87 -59.05
N ALA A 193 32.86 -18.57 -58.53
CA ALA A 193 32.69 -19.87 -57.88
C ALA A 193 32.17 -19.79 -56.43
N THR A 194 32.40 -18.68 -55.72
CA THR A 194 31.97 -18.50 -54.32
C THR A 194 30.65 -17.78 -54.19
N LEU A 195 30.24 -16.94 -55.15
CA LEU A 195 28.96 -16.24 -55.15
C LEU A 195 27.76 -17.19 -54.94
N PRO A 196 27.63 -18.29 -55.70
CA PRO A 196 26.48 -19.20 -55.55
C PRO A 196 26.46 -19.89 -54.17
N LYS A 197 27.65 -20.15 -53.60
CA LYS A 197 27.77 -20.71 -52.24
C LYS A 197 27.36 -19.70 -51.18
N LEU A 198 27.65 -18.41 -51.41
CA LEU A 198 27.25 -17.33 -50.52
C LEU A 198 25.73 -17.14 -50.58
N GLU A 199 25.15 -17.14 -51.77
CA GLU A 199 23.71 -17.06 -52.00
C GLU A 199 22.97 -18.20 -51.27
N SER A 200 23.42 -19.45 -51.44
CA SER A 200 22.85 -20.59 -50.73
C SER A 200 22.96 -20.47 -49.20
N ARG A 201 24.06 -19.94 -48.69
CA ARG A 201 24.24 -19.71 -47.24
C ARG A 201 23.34 -18.59 -46.72
N LEU A 202 23.17 -17.52 -47.50
CA LEU A 202 22.27 -16.42 -47.15
C LEU A 202 20.81 -16.87 -47.19
N ALA A 203 20.42 -17.69 -48.17
CA ALA A 203 19.10 -18.30 -48.22
C ALA A 203 18.84 -19.20 -46.99
N MET A 204 19.80 -20.06 -46.62
CA MET A 204 19.70 -20.86 -45.41
C MET A 204 19.57 -19.99 -44.15
N LEU A 205 20.36 -18.91 -44.04
CA LEU A 205 20.25 -17.98 -42.92
C LEU A 205 18.88 -17.31 -42.87
N GLN A 206 18.35 -16.87 -44.01
CA GLN A 206 17.03 -16.28 -44.09
C GLN A 206 15.94 -17.26 -43.64
N GLU A 207 15.96 -18.50 -44.15
CA GLU A 207 15.00 -19.54 -43.74
C GLU A 207 15.08 -19.83 -42.24
N THR A 208 16.29 -19.88 -41.67
CA THR A 208 16.43 -20.09 -40.22
C THR A 208 15.87 -18.91 -39.43
N LEU A 209 16.10 -17.66 -39.85
CA LEU A 209 15.56 -16.48 -39.20
C LEU A 209 14.02 -16.44 -39.30
N GLU A 210 13.46 -16.75 -40.46
CA GLU A 210 12.01 -16.85 -40.66
C GLU A 210 11.40 -17.93 -39.76
N SER A 211 12.06 -19.09 -39.60
CA SER A 211 11.59 -20.14 -38.69
C SER A 211 11.61 -19.70 -37.21
N ILE A 212 12.60 -18.90 -36.82
CA ILE A 212 12.70 -18.34 -35.46
C ILE A 212 11.59 -17.32 -35.23
N ASP A 213 11.34 -16.43 -36.19
CA ASP A 213 10.27 -15.44 -36.10
C ASP A 213 8.89 -16.11 -36.04
N ALA A 214 8.66 -17.16 -36.86
CA ALA A 214 7.43 -17.94 -36.82
C ALA A 214 7.25 -18.68 -35.48
N ALA A 215 8.32 -19.26 -34.94
CA ALA A 215 8.29 -19.89 -33.61
C ALA A 215 8.01 -18.88 -32.50
N ALA A 216 8.62 -17.69 -32.56
CA ALA A 216 8.39 -16.60 -31.62
C ALA A 216 6.94 -16.08 -31.69
N ALA A 217 6.39 -15.92 -32.89
CA ALA A 217 4.99 -15.54 -33.08
C ALA A 217 4.03 -16.60 -32.52
N THR A 218 4.27 -17.88 -32.81
CA THR A 218 3.48 -19.00 -32.31
C THR A 218 3.52 -19.08 -30.79
N SER A 219 4.70 -18.90 -30.19
CA SER A 219 4.89 -18.91 -28.73
C SER A 219 4.11 -17.78 -28.03
N ARG A 220 4.04 -16.58 -28.64
CA ARG A 220 3.26 -15.44 -28.10
C ARG A 220 1.75 -15.69 -28.12
N THR A 221 1.26 -16.48 -29.08
CA THR A 221 -0.16 -16.81 -29.22
C THR A 221 -0.57 -18.10 -28.52
N ALA A 222 0.41 -18.89 -28.04
CA ALA A 222 0.16 -20.15 -27.38
C ALA A 222 -0.47 -19.93 -25.98
N PRO A 223 -1.38 -20.82 -25.54
CA PRO A 223 -1.90 -20.76 -24.17
C PRO A 223 -0.76 -20.94 -23.16
N ALA A 224 -0.86 -20.26 -22.02
CA ALA A 224 0.14 -20.37 -20.96
C ALA A 224 0.35 -21.83 -20.58
N SER A 225 1.62 -22.26 -20.50
CA SER A 225 1.96 -23.63 -20.11
C SER A 225 1.28 -23.99 -18.78
N PRO A 226 0.78 -25.23 -18.63
CA PRO A 226 0.09 -25.68 -17.41
C PRO A 226 0.86 -25.47 -16.10
N GLY A 227 2.19 -25.34 -16.19
CA GLY A 227 3.07 -25.01 -15.07
C GLY A 227 3.15 -26.10 -13.99
N GLY A 228 3.95 -25.84 -12.96
CA GLY A 228 4.12 -26.71 -11.79
C GLY A 228 4.95 -27.98 -12.04
N PHE A 229 5.23 -28.71 -10.95
CA PHE A 229 6.03 -29.95 -10.98
C PHE A 229 5.45 -31.03 -11.90
N GLY A 230 4.12 -31.15 -11.96
CA GLY A 230 3.45 -32.09 -12.86
C GLY A 230 3.63 -31.74 -14.34
N GLY A 231 3.53 -30.45 -14.68
CA GLY A 231 3.76 -29.95 -16.04
C GLY A 231 5.20 -30.12 -16.49
N LEU A 232 6.16 -29.87 -15.58
CA LEU A 232 7.58 -30.11 -15.84
C LEU A 232 7.88 -31.60 -16.07
N TRP A 233 7.29 -32.48 -15.24
CA TRP A 233 7.45 -33.92 -15.40
C TRP A 233 6.84 -34.44 -16.71
N SER A 234 5.67 -33.93 -17.11
CA SER A 234 5.08 -34.30 -18.40
C SER A 234 5.90 -33.81 -19.59
N MET A 235 6.45 -32.60 -19.51
CA MET A 235 7.32 -32.02 -20.55
C MET A 235 8.62 -32.82 -20.70
N LEU A 236 9.25 -33.24 -19.59
CA LEU A 236 10.45 -34.09 -19.65
C LEU A 236 10.17 -35.49 -20.23
N ARG A 237 8.94 -35.99 -20.10
CA ARG A 237 8.51 -37.29 -20.64
C ARG A 237 8.07 -37.22 -22.11
N ASP A 238 7.94 -36.03 -22.66
CA ASP A 238 7.55 -35.79 -24.04
C ASP A 238 8.71 -36.11 -25.00
N PRO A 239 8.54 -37.06 -25.94
CA PRO A 239 9.56 -37.40 -26.93
C PRO A 239 10.06 -36.20 -27.74
N GLU A 240 9.17 -35.26 -28.10
CA GLU A 240 9.55 -34.09 -28.91
C GLU A 240 10.48 -33.15 -28.15
N THR A 241 10.21 -32.95 -26.85
CA THR A 241 11.10 -32.20 -25.96
C THR A 241 12.46 -32.89 -25.83
N GLN A 242 12.48 -34.22 -25.70
CA GLN A 242 13.72 -34.99 -25.60
C GLN A 242 14.58 -34.87 -26.86
N ASP A 243 13.97 -34.96 -28.04
CA ASP A 243 14.69 -34.85 -29.31
C ASP A 243 15.18 -33.43 -29.57
N THR A 244 14.40 -32.41 -29.19
CA THR A 244 14.85 -31.00 -29.23
C THR A 244 16.05 -30.75 -28.33
N LEU A 245 16.03 -31.29 -27.10
CA LEU A 245 17.17 -31.20 -26.18
C LEU A 245 18.41 -31.93 -26.74
N ARG A 246 18.24 -33.10 -27.35
CA ARG A 246 19.35 -33.82 -28.02
C ARG A 246 19.93 -33.03 -29.18
N PHE A 247 19.08 -32.41 -29.99
CA PHE A 247 19.50 -31.54 -31.09
C PHE A 247 20.30 -30.35 -30.57
N MET A 248 19.77 -29.62 -29.57
CA MET A 248 20.46 -28.47 -28.94
C MET A 248 21.82 -28.85 -28.36
N LEU A 249 21.91 -30.00 -27.68
CA LEU A 249 23.18 -30.54 -27.18
C LEU A 249 24.16 -30.87 -28.31
N THR A 250 23.67 -31.36 -29.45
CA THR A 250 24.49 -31.70 -30.61
C THR A 250 25.01 -30.45 -31.32
N VAL A 251 24.17 -29.44 -31.50
CA VAL A 251 24.54 -28.11 -32.01
C VAL A 251 25.61 -27.48 -31.11
N GLY A 252 25.39 -27.48 -29.78
CA GLY A 252 26.37 -26.97 -28.82
C GLY A 252 27.72 -27.70 -28.85
N LYS A 253 27.70 -29.03 -28.99
CA LYS A 253 28.94 -29.83 -29.14
C LYS A 253 29.70 -29.47 -30.42
N GLN A 254 28.99 -29.29 -31.54
CA GLN A 254 29.60 -28.94 -32.82
C GLN A 254 30.18 -27.53 -32.79
N LEU A 255 29.43 -26.55 -32.25
CA LEU A 255 29.92 -25.19 -32.03
C LEU A 255 31.18 -25.16 -31.17
N ARG A 256 31.21 -25.89 -30.04
CA ARG A 256 32.39 -25.97 -29.17
C ARG A 256 33.59 -26.58 -29.88
N LYS A 257 33.37 -27.57 -30.74
CA LYS A 257 34.44 -28.22 -31.51
C LYS A 257 35.05 -27.29 -32.55
N ASP A 258 34.25 -26.41 -33.14
CA ASP A 258 34.69 -25.49 -34.19
C ASP A 258 35.24 -24.17 -33.63
N LEU A 259 34.67 -23.64 -32.54
CA LEU A 259 35.16 -22.45 -31.82
C LEU A 259 36.32 -22.74 -30.84
N GLY A 260 36.52 -24.00 -30.45
CA GLY A 260 37.57 -24.43 -29.53
C GLY A 260 38.90 -24.79 -30.21
N LYS A 261 39.03 -24.63 -31.53
CA LYS A 261 40.30 -24.76 -32.23
C LYS A 261 41.06 -23.42 -32.15
N PRO A 262 42.24 -23.35 -31.52
CA PRO A 262 43.12 -22.20 -31.73
C PRO A 262 43.47 -22.17 -33.22
N GLY A 263 43.17 -21.04 -33.87
CA GLY A 263 43.65 -20.73 -35.22
C GLY A 263 45.16 -20.56 -35.26
#